data_AF-A0A9E0ZTT5-F1
#
_entry.id   AF-A0A9E0ZTT5-F1
#
_cell.length_a   1.000
_cell.length_b   1.000
_cell.length_c   1.000
_cell.angle_alpha   90.00
_cell.angle_beta   90.00
_cell.angle_gamma   90.00
#
_symmetry.space_group_name_H-M   'P 1'
#
loop_
_entity.id
_entity.type
_entity.pdbx_description
1 polymer ?
#
loop_
_entity_poly.entity_id
_entity_poly.type
_entity_poly.pdbx_seq_one_letter_code
_entity_poly.pdbx_strand_id
1 'polypeptide(L)'
;MKLTCVQCGKKFELTDGEIDFYRSKGLDLPKRCKDCRNKNSKKYVVTQKEKRPSSLVAAALLFSFAVVGVILGVYEYGAISYFCAIALFFLSLLFYLRRIKTVQYDLSFGDKYTYKFYDANTFLEHYKKHGSDVGCRSIEDYLKAANRVICDKNSLHKTLPDGDKIYYNKKNGDYVVVSHSGYIRTYYKTRYSHFLNQ
;
A
#
# COMPACT_ATOMS: atom_id res chain seq x y z
N MET A 1 6.88 3.15 -34.24
CA MET A 1 5.60 3.54 -34.90
C MET A 1 4.93 4.70 -34.16
N LYS A 2 4.52 5.79 -34.85
CA LYS A 2 3.81 6.93 -34.23
C LYS A 2 2.29 6.69 -34.23
N LEU A 3 1.64 6.91 -33.09
CA LEU A 3 0.21 6.69 -32.86
C LEU A 3 -0.43 7.92 -32.20
N THR A 4 -1.73 8.12 -32.43
CA THR A 4 -2.52 9.14 -31.73
C THR A 4 -3.36 8.48 -30.64
N CYS A 5 -3.26 8.96 -29.41
CA CYS A 5 -4.03 8.44 -28.29
C CYS A 5 -5.52 8.77 -28.45
N VAL A 6 -6.37 7.74 -28.46
CA VAL A 6 -7.85 7.93 -28.59
C VAL A 6 -8.50 8.64 -27.40
N GLN A 7 -7.81 8.78 -26.26
CA GLN A 7 -8.38 9.39 -25.04
C GLN A 7 -7.94 10.84 -24.84
N CYS A 8 -6.67 11.17 -25.10
CA CYS A 8 -6.15 12.52 -24.86
C CYS A 8 -5.65 13.24 -26.13
N GLY A 9 -5.75 12.61 -27.30
CA GLY A 9 -5.32 13.18 -28.57
C GLY A 9 -3.80 13.32 -28.75
N LYS A 10 -2.99 13.07 -27.71
CA LYS A 10 -1.52 13.18 -27.80
C LYS A 10 -0.95 12.13 -28.73
N LYS A 11 0.03 12.53 -29.55
CA LYS A 11 0.86 11.62 -30.32
C LYS A 11 1.87 10.95 -29.38
N PHE A 12 2.04 9.64 -29.51
CA PHE A 12 3.03 8.85 -28.78
C PHE A 12 3.67 7.83 -29.71
N GLU A 13 4.87 7.40 -29.39
CA GLU A 13 5.63 6.45 -30.21
C GLU A 13 5.78 5.13 -29.47
N LEU A 14 5.62 4.03 -30.22
CA LEU A 14 6.02 2.71 -29.77
C LEU A 14 7.36 2.36 -30.39
N THR A 15 8.29 1.94 -29.54
CA THR A 15 9.57 1.36 -29.96
C THR A 15 9.37 -0.03 -30.57
N ASP A 16 10.30 -0.49 -31.41
CA ASP A 16 10.19 -1.81 -32.03
C ASP A 16 10.15 -2.92 -30.96
N GLY A 17 10.93 -2.78 -29.89
CA GLY A 17 10.87 -3.70 -28.74
C GLY A 17 9.50 -3.73 -28.04
N GLU A 18 8.81 -2.59 -27.92
CA GLU A 18 7.44 -2.57 -27.39
C GLU A 18 6.45 -3.26 -28.35
N ILE A 19 6.60 -3.05 -29.65
CA ILE A 19 5.75 -3.67 -30.68
C ILE A 19 5.93 -5.20 -30.64
N ASP A 20 7.17 -5.67 -30.59
CA ASP A 20 7.48 -7.10 -30.52
C ASP A 20 7.01 -7.73 -29.21
N PHE A 21 7.08 -7.00 -28.09
CA PHE A 21 6.50 -7.43 -26.83
C PHE A 21 4.99 -7.68 -26.95
N TYR A 22 4.22 -6.76 -27.56
CA TYR A 22 2.79 -6.97 -27.77
C TYR A 22 2.51 -8.14 -28.71
N ARG A 23 3.18 -8.19 -29.86
CA ARG A 23 2.97 -9.24 -30.86
C ARG A 23 3.34 -10.63 -30.36
N SER A 24 4.49 -10.78 -29.69
CA SER A 24 4.94 -12.06 -29.11
C SER A 24 4.00 -12.59 -28.01
N LYS A 25 3.21 -11.71 -27.40
CA LYS A 25 2.15 -12.07 -26.44
C LYS A 25 0.78 -12.28 -27.08
N GLY A 26 0.65 -12.16 -28.40
CA GLY A 26 -0.63 -12.23 -29.10
C GLY A 26 -1.58 -11.09 -28.73
N LEU A 27 -1.04 -9.93 -28.34
CA LEU A 27 -1.81 -8.77 -27.89
C LEU A 27 -1.85 -7.69 -28.97
N ASP A 28 -2.98 -6.99 -29.05
CA ASP A 28 -3.13 -5.83 -29.92
C ASP A 28 -2.27 -4.65 -29.44
N LEU A 29 -1.78 -3.87 -30.42
CA LEU A 29 -1.05 -2.63 -30.13
C LEU A 29 -1.96 -1.61 -29.41
N PRO A 30 -1.42 -0.87 -28.44
CA PRO A 30 -2.22 0.03 -27.61
C PRO A 30 -2.77 1.22 -28.41
N LYS A 31 -4.08 1.43 -28.33
CA LYS A 31 -4.78 2.61 -28.89
C LYS A 31 -4.63 3.88 -28.04
N ARG A 32 -4.18 3.74 -26.79
CA ARG A 32 -4.02 4.82 -25.80
C ARG A 32 -2.55 4.97 -25.42
N CYS A 33 -2.09 6.20 -25.20
CA CYS A 33 -0.74 6.46 -24.69
C CYS A 33 -0.53 5.83 -23.30
N LYS A 34 0.72 5.69 -22.89
CA LYS A 34 1.11 5.12 -21.58
C LYS A 34 0.39 5.81 -20.42
N ASP A 35 0.32 7.14 -20.41
CA ASP A 35 -0.32 7.90 -19.33
C ASP A 35 -1.82 7.59 -19.21
N CYS A 36 -2.55 7.58 -20.32
CA CYS A 36 -3.98 7.27 -20.32
C CYS A 36 -4.26 5.82 -19.93
N ARG A 37 -3.42 4.88 -20.36
CA ARG A 37 -3.52 3.48 -19.93
C ARG A 37 -3.27 3.37 -18.43
N ASN A 38 -2.23 4.02 -17.92
CA ASN A 38 -1.90 4.01 -16.49
C ASN A 38 -3.06 4.58 -15.64
N LYS A 39 -3.64 5.71 -16.04
CA LYS A 39 -4.80 6.30 -15.34
C LYS A 39 -5.99 5.35 -15.29
N ASN A 40 -6.30 4.66 -16.39
CA ASN A 40 -7.43 3.74 -16.43
C ASN A 40 -7.13 2.36 -15.80
N SER A 41 -5.85 2.00 -15.65
CA SER A 41 -5.44 0.66 -15.21
C SER A 41 -5.70 0.38 -13.73
N LYS A 42 -6.08 1.38 -12.93
CA LYS A 42 -6.11 1.32 -11.46
C LYS A 42 -4.78 0.79 -10.84
N LYS A 43 -3.68 0.79 -11.59
CA LYS A 43 -2.38 0.23 -11.18
C LYS A 43 -1.86 0.86 -9.88
N TYR A 44 -2.25 2.11 -9.61
CA TYR A 44 -1.84 2.85 -8.42
C TYR A 44 -2.91 2.86 -7.32
N VAL A 45 -4.06 2.21 -7.51
CA VAL A 45 -5.11 2.12 -6.51
C VAL A 45 -5.01 0.76 -5.82
N VAL A 46 -4.60 0.77 -4.56
CA VAL A 46 -4.48 -0.44 -3.75
C VAL A 46 -5.73 -0.59 -2.90
N THR A 47 -6.38 -1.74 -2.99
CA THR A 47 -7.52 -2.09 -2.13
C THR A 47 -7.06 -3.12 -1.10
N GLN A 48 -7.08 -2.76 0.19
CA GLN A 48 -6.70 -3.67 1.26
C GLN A 48 -7.85 -3.89 2.25
N LYS A 49 -7.96 -5.13 2.73
CA LYS A 49 -8.85 -5.49 3.84
C LYS A 49 -8.13 -5.24 5.17
N GLU A 50 -8.60 -4.29 5.94
CA GLU A 50 -8.07 -3.95 7.25
C GLU A 50 -8.96 -4.52 8.36
N LYS A 51 -8.33 -5.07 9.39
CA LYS A 51 -9.03 -5.52 10.60
C LYS A 51 -9.38 -4.29 11.45
N ARG A 52 -10.62 -4.23 11.93
CA ARG A 52 -11.06 -3.27 12.96
C ARG A 52 -11.08 -3.98 14.31
N PRO A 53 -10.00 -3.92 15.11
CA PRO A 53 -9.92 -4.66 16.37
C PRO A 53 -11.02 -4.25 17.34
N SER A 54 -11.39 -2.97 17.38
CA SER A 54 -12.52 -2.46 18.17
C SER A 54 -13.85 -3.14 17.85
N SER A 55 -14.11 -3.44 16.57
CA SER A 55 -15.31 -4.16 16.13
C SER A 55 -15.31 -5.62 16.59
N LEU A 56 -14.12 -6.25 16.63
CA LEU A 56 -13.99 -7.62 17.15
C LEU A 56 -14.19 -7.67 18.67
N VAL A 57 -13.62 -6.71 19.40
CA VAL A 57 -13.80 -6.60 20.87
C VAL A 57 -15.27 -6.37 21.21
N ALA A 58 -15.94 -5.44 20.52
CA ALA A 58 -17.38 -5.21 20.71
C ALA A 58 -18.22 -6.47 20.43
N ALA A 59 -17.91 -7.20 19.35
CA ALA A 59 -18.59 -8.46 19.05
C ALA A 59 -18.42 -9.49 20.19
N ALA A 60 -17.19 -9.66 20.71
CA ALA A 60 -16.90 -10.61 21.77
C ALA A 60 -17.61 -10.25 23.09
N LEU A 61 -17.63 -8.96 23.47
CA LEU A 61 -18.33 -8.49 24.67
C LEU A 61 -19.84 -8.73 24.57
N LEU A 62 -20.46 -8.33 23.46
CA LEU A 62 -21.90 -8.50 23.25
C LEU A 62 -22.32 -9.98 23.21
N PHE A 63 -21.49 -10.83 22.62
CA PHE A 63 -21.72 -12.27 22.64
C PHE A 63 -21.66 -12.83 24.06
N SER A 64 -20.67 -12.39 24.86
CA SER A 64 -20.53 -12.82 26.25
C SER A 64 -21.75 -12.42 27.08
N PHE A 65 -22.23 -11.18 26.94
CA PHE A 65 -23.46 -10.73 27.61
C PHE A 65 -24.71 -11.47 27.13
N ALA A 66 -24.81 -11.79 25.84
CA ALA A 66 -25.91 -12.61 25.31
C ALA A 66 -25.93 -14.00 25.97
N VAL A 67 -24.77 -14.67 26.06
CA VAL A 67 -24.64 -16.00 26.68
C VAL A 67 -25.00 -15.95 28.17
N VAL A 68 -24.46 -14.97 28.91
CA VAL A 68 -24.80 -14.77 30.34
C VAL A 68 -26.29 -14.49 30.52
N GLY A 69 -26.90 -13.67 29.65
CA GLY A 69 -28.32 -13.38 29.67
C GLY A 69 -29.21 -14.61 29.45
N VAL A 70 -28.79 -15.56 28.59
CA VAL A 70 -29.48 -16.85 28.45
C VAL A 70 -29.33 -17.71 29.69
N ILE A 71 -28.13 -17.82 30.27
CA ILE A 71 -27.87 -18.67 31.44
C ILE A 71 -28.63 -18.17 32.68
N LEU A 72 -28.62 -16.86 32.94
CA LEU A 72 -29.28 -16.25 34.09
C LEU A 72 -30.80 -16.05 33.87
N GLY A 73 -31.23 -15.76 32.63
CA GLY A 73 -32.63 -15.49 32.27
C GLY A 73 -33.59 -16.67 32.48
N VAL A 74 -33.06 -17.89 32.59
CA VAL A 74 -33.81 -19.10 32.95
C VAL A 74 -34.44 -19.00 34.36
N TYR A 75 -33.86 -18.20 35.26
CA TYR A 75 -34.20 -18.27 36.68
C TYR A 75 -35.15 -17.18 37.21
N GLU A 76 -35.25 -15.99 36.59
CA GLU A 76 -36.02 -14.88 37.21
C GLU A 76 -36.88 -14.00 36.28
N TYR A 77 -36.63 -13.94 34.95
CA TYR A 77 -37.14 -12.81 34.12
C TYR A 77 -38.00 -13.20 32.90
N GLY A 78 -38.24 -14.48 32.65
CA GLY A 78 -39.15 -14.95 31.59
C GLY A 78 -38.76 -14.51 30.16
N ALA A 79 -39.74 -14.40 29.26
CA ALA A 79 -39.54 -14.20 27.81
C ALA A 79 -38.73 -12.94 27.42
N ILE A 80 -38.78 -11.88 28.23
CA ILE A 80 -38.08 -10.61 27.96
C ILE A 80 -36.57 -10.82 27.92
N SER A 81 -36.02 -11.63 28.83
CA SER A 81 -34.59 -11.93 28.90
C SER A 81 -34.07 -12.60 27.63
N TYR A 82 -34.87 -13.51 27.05
CA TYR A 82 -34.54 -14.18 25.78
C TYR A 82 -34.53 -13.20 24.61
N PHE A 83 -35.52 -12.31 24.51
CA PHE A 83 -35.52 -11.27 23.47
C PHE A 83 -34.29 -10.35 23.57
N CYS A 84 -33.89 -9.96 24.79
CA CYS A 84 -32.68 -9.18 25.01
C CYS A 84 -31.41 -9.95 24.59
N ALA A 85 -31.28 -11.22 24.97
CA ALA A 85 -30.13 -12.04 24.60
C ALA A 85 -30.04 -12.26 23.07
N ILE A 86 -31.18 -12.49 22.40
CA ILE A 86 -31.26 -12.60 20.94
C ILE A 86 -30.82 -11.28 20.28
N ALA A 87 -31.28 -10.14 20.78
CA ALA A 87 -30.88 -8.83 20.27
C ALA A 87 -29.36 -8.59 20.44
N LEU A 88 -28.79 -8.94 21.59
CA LEU A 88 -27.34 -8.86 21.84
C LEU A 88 -26.54 -9.79 20.93
N PHE A 89 -27.05 -10.99 20.65
CA PHE A 89 -26.43 -11.92 19.71
C PHE A 89 -26.42 -11.35 18.28
N PHE A 90 -27.54 -10.82 17.79
CA PHE A 90 -27.59 -10.18 16.47
C PHE A 90 -26.68 -8.96 16.39
N LEU A 91 -26.63 -8.14 17.46
CA LEU A 91 -25.71 -7.01 17.51
C LEU A 91 -24.25 -7.46 17.49
N SER A 92 -23.90 -8.50 18.25
CA SER A 92 -22.58 -9.14 18.20
C SER A 92 -22.23 -9.61 16.78
N LEU A 93 -23.15 -10.31 16.11
CA LEU A 93 -22.98 -10.76 14.73
C LEU A 93 -22.72 -9.58 13.77
N LEU A 94 -23.48 -8.49 13.89
CA LEU A 94 -23.27 -7.28 13.09
C LEU A 94 -21.86 -6.70 13.30
N PHE A 95 -21.38 -6.61 14.55
CA PHE A 95 -20.01 -6.17 14.85
C PHE A 95 -18.95 -7.15 14.32
N TYR A 96 -19.21 -8.45 14.38
CA TYR A 96 -18.32 -9.49 13.85
C TYR A 96 -18.21 -9.42 12.33
N LEU A 97 -19.32 -9.18 11.62
CA LEU A 97 -19.34 -9.00 10.16
C LEU A 97 -18.66 -7.70 9.74
N ARG A 98 -18.78 -6.64 10.55
CA ARG A 98 -18.11 -5.34 10.35
C ARG A 98 -16.63 -5.34 10.78
N ARG A 99 -16.07 -6.48 11.22
CA ARG A 99 -14.67 -6.57 11.67
C ARG A 99 -13.64 -6.33 10.57
N ILE A 100 -14.03 -6.50 9.31
CA ILE A 100 -13.17 -6.25 8.16
C ILE A 100 -13.70 -5.02 7.42
N LYS A 101 -12.84 -4.01 7.26
CA LYS A 101 -13.11 -2.85 6.42
C LYS A 101 -12.27 -2.95 5.15
N THR A 102 -12.87 -2.69 4.00
CA THR A 102 -12.12 -2.48 2.76
C THR A 102 -11.71 -1.01 2.68
N VAL A 103 -10.41 -0.74 2.53
CA VAL A 103 -9.84 0.59 2.37
C VAL A 103 -9.17 0.68 1.00
N GLN A 104 -9.37 1.80 0.32
CA GLN A 104 -8.70 2.12 -0.94
C GLN A 104 -7.66 3.22 -0.71
N TYR A 105 -6.47 3.00 -1.24
CA TYR A 105 -5.35 3.94 -1.24
C TYR A 105 -5.03 4.33 -2.67
N ASP A 106 -5.02 5.64 -2.95
CA ASP A 106 -4.60 6.18 -4.25
C ASP A 106 -3.14 6.64 -4.19
N LEU A 107 -2.28 5.96 -4.95
CA LEU A 107 -0.83 6.21 -5.04
C LEU A 107 -0.42 6.86 -6.37
N SER A 108 -1.38 7.44 -7.10
CA SER A 108 -1.14 8.07 -8.40
C SER A 108 -0.26 9.32 -8.37
N PHE A 109 0.07 9.83 -7.18
CA PHE A 109 0.98 10.97 -7.00
C PHE A 109 2.46 10.62 -7.29
N GLY A 110 2.81 9.36 -7.51
CA GLY A 110 4.20 8.93 -7.74
C GLY A 110 4.89 9.63 -8.92
N ASP A 111 4.13 10.04 -9.93
CA ASP A 111 4.67 10.73 -11.12
C ASP A 111 5.11 12.19 -10.83
N LYS A 112 4.83 12.73 -9.64
CA LYS A 112 5.35 14.04 -9.19
C LYS A 112 6.83 13.99 -8.80
N TYR A 113 7.39 12.80 -8.61
CA TYR A 113 8.73 12.59 -8.05
C TYR A 113 9.65 11.89 -9.06
N THR A 114 10.94 12.18 -8.98
CA THR A 114 11.96 11.59 -9.85
C THR A 114 12.07 10.08 -9.64
N TYR A 115 12.13 9.65 -8.38
CA TYR A 115 12.20 8.24 -8.00
C TYR A 115 10.85 7.78 -7.45
N LYS A 116 10.43 6.59 -7.86
CA LYS A 116 9.18 5.98 -7.43
C LYS A 116 9.33 4.50 -7.15
N PHE A 117 8.42 3.95 -6.36
CA PHE A 117 8.30 2.51 -6.20
C PHE A 117 7.77 1.90 -7.49
N TYR A 118 8.21 0.68 -7.79
CA TYR A 118 7.77 -0.04 -8.99
C TYR A 118 6.30 -0.46 -8.91
N ASP A 119 5.91 -1.00 -7.76
CA ASP A 119 4.58 -1.56 -7.50
C ASP A 119 3.87 -0.83 -6.35
N ALA A 120 2.58 -0.58 -6.53
CA ALA A 120 1.75 0.16 -5.59
C ALA A 120 1.48 -0.61 -4.29
N ASN A 121 1.30 -1.94 -4.36
CA ASN A 121 1.11 -2.77 -3.16
C ASN A 121 2.40 -2.83 -2.34
N THR A 122 3.54 -3.14 -2.98
CA THR A 122 4.83 -3.14 -2.30
C THR A 122 5.12 -1.78 -1.67
N PHE A 123 4.79 -0.68 -2.35
CA PHE A 123 4.93 0.67 -1.81
C PHE A 123 4.09 0.86 -0.52
N LEU A 124 2.79 0.52 -0.57
CA LEU A 124 1.91 0.65 0.59
C LEU A 124 2.38 -0.23 1.77
N GLU A 125 2.78 -1.47 1.51
CA GLU A 125 3.27 -2.40 2.52
C GLU A 125 4.54 -1.86 3.19
N HIS A 126 5.47 -1.33 2.39
CA HIS A 126 6.71 -0.76 2.92
C HIS A 126 6.43 0.48 3.78
N TYR A 127 5.53 1.36 3.34
CA TYR A 127 5.08 2.49 4.15
C TYR A 127 4.43 2.03 5.46
N LYS A 128 3.56 1.01 5.43
CA LYS A 128 2.91 0.50 6.64
C LYS A 128 3.91 -0.08 7.63
N LYS A 129 4.98 -0.71 7.13
CA LYS A 129 6.01 -1.31 7.97
C LYS A 129 7.00 -0.27 8.52
N HIS A 130 7.41 0.71 7.71
CA HIS A 130 8.56 1.58 8.01
C HIS A 130 8.25 3.08 8.06
N GLY A 131 7.03 3.50 7.70
CA GLY A 131 6.66 4.92 7.64
C GLY A 131 6.87 5.66 8.95
N SER A 132 6.53 5.01 10.07
CA SER A 132 6.74 5.58 11.41
C SER A 132 8.21 5.66 11.80
N ASP A 133 9.05 4.69 11.40
CA ASP A 133 10.49 4.66 11.72
C ASP A 133 11.20 5.91 11.17
N VAL A 134 10.81 6.34 9.98
CA VAL A 134 11.33 7.52 9.28
C VAL A 134 10.52 8.80 9.54
N GLY A 135 9.59 8.78 10.51
CA GLY A 135 8.81 9.95 10.92
C GLY A 135 7.80 10.45 9.89
N CYS A 136 7.37 9.60 8.95
CA CYS A 136 6.40 9.95 7.91
C CYS A 136 4.97 9.60 8.36
N ARG A 137 4.04 10.54 8.19
CA ARG A 137 2.61 10.40 8.58
C ARG A 137 1.69 10.08 7.41
N SER A 138 2.19 10.22 6.19
CA SER A 138 1.46 9.91 4.98
C SER A 138 2.33 9.17 3.97
N ILE A 139 1.69 8.47 3.05
CA ILE A 139 2.38 7.69 2.02
C ILE A 139 3.13 8.62 1.03
N GLU A 140 2.57 9.80 0.74
CA GLU A 140 3.24 10.80 -0.09
C GLU A 140 4.46 11.42 0.62
N ASP A 141 4.35 11.74 1.91
CA ASP A 141 5.50 12.24 2.70
C ASP A 141 6.64 11.23 2.71
N TYR A 142 6.32 9.94 2.77
CA TYR A 142 7.29 8.87 2.74
C TYR A 142 8.03 8.77 1.41
N LEU A 143 7.31 8.87 0.28
CA LEU A 143 7.94 8.92 -1.04
C LEU A 143 8.81 10.17 -1.20
N LYS A 144 8.31 11.32 -0.75
CA LYS A 144 9.05 12.59 -0.74
C LYS A 144 10.32 12.48 0.09
N ALA A 145 10.26 11.86 1.26
CA ALA A 145 11.41 11.67 2.14
C ALA A 145 12.46 10.75 1.51
N ALA A 146 12.06 9.62 0.92
CA ALA A 146 12.98 8.76 0.17
C ALA A 146 13.70 9.53 -0.97
N ASN A 147 12.95 10.32 -1.74
CA ASN A 147 13.53 11.17 -2.79
C ASN A 147 14.51 12.21 -2.23
N ARG A 148 14.23 12.81 -1.06
CA ARG A 148 15.18 13.72 -0.41
C ARG A 148 16.50 13.04 -0.07
N VAL A 149 16.46 11.81 0.44
CA VAL A 149 17.68 11.05 0.76
C VAL A 149 18.48 10.75 -0.50
N ILE A 150 17.82 10.34 -1.59
CA ILE A 150 18.48 10.03 -2.87
C ILE A 150 19.11 11.30 -3.49
N CYS A 151 18.42 12.44 -3.41
CA CYS A 151 18.86 13.69 -4.03
C CYS A 151 19.77 14.56 -3.14
N ASP A 152 19.93 14.23 -1.86
CA ASP A 152 20.81 14.97 -0.95
C ASP A 152 22.28 14.66 -1.26
N LYS A 153 23.04 15.70 -1.57
CA LYS A 153 24.49 15.61 -1.85
C LYS A 153 25.30 15.10 -0.65
N ASN A 154 24.77 15.22 0.56
CA ASN A 154 25.41 14.74 1.78
C ASN A 154 25.08 13.28 2.10
N SER A 155 24.16 12.65 1.36
CA SER A 155 23.90 11.22 1.51
C SER A 155 25.08 10.42 0.99
N LEU A 156 25.59 9.53 1.84
CA LEU A 156 26.57 8.54 1.44
C LEU A 156 25.89 7.57 0.47
N HIS A 157 26.58 7.15 -0.58
CA HIS A 157 26.03 6.20 -1.52
C HIS A 157 27.10 5.30 -2.12
N LYS A 158 26.70 4.10 -2.54
CA LYS A 158 27.52 3.17 -3.32
C LYS A 158 26.63 2.33 -4.24
N THR A 159 27.25 1.80 -5.29
CA THR A 159 26.60 0.88 -6.23
C THR A 159 26.99 -0.54 -5.87
N LEU A 160 26.00 -1.42 -5.76
CA LEU A 160 26.17 -2.85 -5.48
C LEU A 160 26.54 -3.63 -6.76
N PRO A 161 27.05 -4.87 -6.65
CA PRO A 161 27.42 -5.68 -7.81
C PRO A 161 26.28 -5.95 -8.81
N ASP A 162 25.03 -5.96 -8.34
CA ASP A 162 23.83 -6.12 -9.18
C ASP A 162 23.38 -4.81 -9.87
N GLY A 163 24.11 -3.71 -9.64
CA GLY A 163 23.83 -2.40 -10.20
C GLY A 163 22.82 -1.57 -9.39
N ASP A 164 22.28 -2.10 -8.30
CA ASP A 164 21.46 -1.32 -7.37
C ASP A 164 22.31 -0.26 -6.67
N LYS A 165 21.69 0.86 -6.30
CA LYS A 165 22.34 1.97 -5.61
C LYS A 165 21.75 2.11 -4.22
N ILE A 166 22.61 2.15 -3.22
CA ILE A 166 22.21 2.39 -1.84
C ILE A 166 22.57 3.83 -1.45
N TYR A 167 21.70 4.48 -0.70
CA TYR A 167 21.85 5.83 -0.18
C TYR A 167 21.64 5.81 1.33
N TYR A 168 22.48 6.52 2.08
CA TYR A 168 22.44 6.57 3.54
C TYR A 168 22.72 7.97 4.07
N ASN A 169 21.81 8.50 4.88
CA ASN A 169 22.00 9.75 5.58
C ASN A 169 22.54 9.49 7.00
N LYS A 170 23.80 9.89 7.22
CA LYS A 170 24.51 9.64 8.49
C LYS A 170 23.91 10.36 9.71
N LYS A 171 23.16 11.46 9.51
CA LYS A 171 22.59 12.26 10.60
C LYS A 171 21.37 11.62 11.22
N ASN A 172 20.47 11.08 10.41
CA ASN A 172 19.18 10.54 10.87
C ASN A 172 19.03 9.02 10.70
N GLY A 173 20.00 8.35 10.05
CA GLY A 173 20.00 6.91 9.83
C GLY A 173 19.12 6.45 8.67
N ASP A 174 18.60 7.37 7.86
CA ASP A 174 17.76 7.05 6.72
C ASP A 174 18.56 6.27 5.68
N TYR A 175 17.97 5.18 5.18
CA TYR A 175 18.58 4.25 4.24
C TYR A 175 17.61 3.93 3.11
N VAL A 176 18.04 4.14 1.87
CA VAL A 176 17.24 3.93 0.66
C VAL A 176 18.00 3.04 -0.31
N VAL A 177 17.31 2.08 -0.93
CA VAL A 177 17.85 1.30 -2.06
C VAL A 177 17.05 1.60 -3.31
N VAL A 178 17.76 1.95 -4.37
CA VAL A 178 17.23 2.21 -5.70
C VAL A 178 17.73 1.11 -6.63
N SER A 179 16.82 0.46 -7.35
CA SER A 179 17.19 -0.58 -8.29
C SER A 179 18.05 -0.04 -9.43
N HIS A 180 18.79 -0.91 -10.11
CA HIS A 180 19.50 -0.54 -11.35
C HIS A 180 18.59 0.15 -12.39
N SER A 181 17.30 -0.23 -12.43
CA SER A 181 16.29 0.37 -13.32
C SER A 181 15.66 1.67 -12.80
N GLY A 182 16.15 2.22 -11.68
CA GLY A 182 15.72 3.52 -11.15
C GLY A 182 14.47 3.50 -10.27
N TYR A 183 14.05 2.33 -9.76
CA TYR A 183 12.90 2.21 -8.87
C TYR A 183 13.32 2.08 -7.41
N ILE A 184 12.63 2.76 -6.50
CA ILE A 184 12.84 2.57 -5.07
C ILE A 184 12.40 1.16 -4.70
N ARG A 185 13.30 0.39 -4.09
CA ARG A 185 13.01 -0.94 -3.53
C ARG A 185 12.59 -0.86 -2.08
N THR A 186 13.31 -0.06 -1.30
CA THR A 186 13.11 0.04 0.15
C THR A 186 13.57 1.40 0.67
N TYR A 187 12.94 1.84 1.76
CA TYR A 187 13.33 3.01 2.54
C TYR A 187 13.04 2.73 4.02
N TYR A 188 14.02 2.85 4.91
CA TYR A 188 13.84 2.63 6.35
C TYR A 188 15.02 3.23 7.13
N LYS A 189 14.97 3.18 8.46
CA LYS A 189 16.12 3.55 9.30
C LYS A 189 17.01 2.37 9.61
N THR A 190 18.32 2.57 9.53
CA THR A 190 19.32 1.58 9.93
C THR A 190 20.56 2.23 10.52
N ARG A 191 21.49 1.42 11.03
CA ARG A 191 22.77 1.89 11.57
C ARG A 191 23.79 2.05 10.46
N TYR A 192 24.78 2.90 10.68
CA TYR A 192 25.86 3.11 9.72
C TYR A 192 26.65 1.82 9.42
N SER A 193 26.82 0.93 10.41
CA SER A 193 27.43 -0.39 10.21
C SER A 193 26.70 -1.25 9.18
N HIS A 194 25.37 -1.18 9.15
CA HIS A 194 24.58 -1.89 8.13
C HIS A 194 24.91 -1.37 6.73
N PHE A 195 25.00 -0.05 6.54
CA PHE A 195 25.40 0.52 5.24
C PHE A 195 26.81 0.08 4.81
N LEU A 196 27.75 0.00 5.75
CA LEU A 196 29.12 -0.42 5.44
C LEU A 196 29.19 -1.88 4.96
N ASN A 197 28.35 -2.76 5.52
CA ASN A 197 28.37 -4.20 5.26
C ASN A 197 27.65 -4.65 3.96
N GLN A 198 26.97 -3.74 3.26
CA GLN A 198 26.32 -4.03 1.96
C GLN A 198 27.34 -4.06 0.82
#